data_AF-A0A5E4AK40-F1
#
_entry.id   AF-A0A5E4AK40-F1
#
_cell.length_a   1.000
_cell.length_b   1.000
_cell.length_c   1.000
_cell.angle_alpha   90.00
_cell.angle_beta   90.00
_cell.angle_gamma   90.00
#
_symmetry.space_group_name_H-M   'P 1'
#
loop_
_entity.id
_entity.type
_entity.pdbx_description
1 polymer ?
#
loop_
_entity_poly.entity_id
_entity_poly.type
_entity_poly.pdbx_seq_one_letter_code
_entity_poly.pdbx_strand_id
1 'polypeptide(L)'
;TKSSGLGACEWLLVLASLFFIILTLPFSIWFCIKIVQEYERVIIFRLGHLLPGRPKGPGLFFFLPCLDTYHKVDLRLQTLEIPFHEVALDSVTCIWGIKVERIEIKDVRLPAGLQHSLAVEAEAQRQAKVRMIAAEGEKAASESLRMAAEILSGTPAAVQLRYLHTLQSLSTEKPSTVVLPLPFDLLNFLSSPSNRTQGSIPFPNSSKPVEPLNPKKKDSPML
;
A
#
# COMPACT_ATOMS: atom_id res chain seq x y z
N THR A 1 -36.59 -12.19 14.30
CA THR A 1 -37.91 -12.84 14.19
C THR A 1 -37.73 -14.32 14.45
N LYS A 2 -38.64 -14.94 15.22
CA LYS A 2 -38.62 -16.31 15.79
C LYS A 2 -37.57 -16.61 16.87
N SER A 3 -37.96 -16.43 18.14
CA SER A 3 -37.39 -17.14 19.28
C SER A 3 -37.95 -18.56 19.29
N SER A 4 -37.25 -19.49 18.64
CA SER A 4 -37.45 -20.92 18.88
C SER A 4 -37.10 -21.18 20.34
N GLY A 5 -38.04 -21.69 21.13
CA GLY A 5 -37.81 -22.01 22.53
C GLY A 5 -36.60 -22.94 22.66
N LEU A 6 -35.61 -22.53 23.43
CA LEU A 6 -34.52 -23.40 23.86
C LEU A 6 -35.14 -24.63 24.50
N GLY A 7 -34.89 -25.81 23.95
CA GLY A 7 -35.39 -27.06 24.53
C GLY A 7 -34.86 -27.23 25.95
N ALA A 8 -35.64 -27.88 26.83
CA ALA A 8 -35.19 -28.22 28.18
C ALA A 8 -33.88 -29.04 28.16
N CYS A 9 -33.66 -29.82 27.10
CA CYS A 9 -32.44 -30.57 26.86
C CYS A 9 -31.21 -29.67 26.64
N GLU A 10 -31.35 -28.56 25.91
CA GLU A 10 -30.26 -27.59 25.71
C GLU A 10 -29.87 -26.94 27.04
N TRP A 11 -30.85 -26.52 27.84
CA TRP A 11 -30.58 -25.97 29.17
C TRP A 11 -29.94 -27.00 30.10
N LEU A 12 -30.36 -28.27 30.06
CA LEU A 12 -29.74 -29.35 30.82
C LEU A 12 -28.29 -29.60 30.38
N LEU A 13 -28.00 -29.59 29.08
CA LEU A 13 -26.64 -29.74 28.55
C LEU A 13 -25.73 -28.55 28.96
N VAL A 14 -26.26 -27.33 28.89
CA VAL A 14 -25.55 -26.13 29.34
C VAL A 14 -25.27 -26.22 30.84
N LEU A 15 -26.27 -26.55 31.66
CA LEU A 15 -26.12 -26.70 33.11
C LEU A 15 -25.16 -27.83 33.47
N ALA A 16 -25.24 -28.99 32.80
CA ALA A 16 -24.33 -30.10 33.01
C ALA A 16 -22.89 -29.72 32.64
N SER A 17 -22.67 -29.06 31.49
CA SER A 17 -21.34 -28.59 31.09
C SER A 17 -20.78 -27.55 32.08
N LEU A 18 -21.62 -26.66 32.60
CA LEU A 18 -21.25 -25.65 33.59
C LEU A 18 -20.89 -26.30 34.93
N PHE A 19 -21.64 -27.33 35.34
CA PHE A 19 -21.30 -28.14 36.51
C PHE A 19 -19.94 -28.83 36.35
N PHE A 20 -19.65 -29.42 35.19
CA PHE A 20 -18.34 -30.00 34.89
C PHE A 20 -17.20 -28.97 34.90
N ILE A 21 -17.43 -27.75 34.38
CA ILE A 21 -16.45 -26.66 34.42
C ILE A 21 -16.20 -26.17 35.85
N ILE A 22 -17.24 -26.04 36.67
CA ILE A 22 -17.11 -25.66 38.09
C ILE A 22 -16.37 -26.74 38.87
N LEU A 23 -16.64 -28.02 38.61
CA LEU A 23 -15.95 -29.13 39.27
C LEU A 23 -14.45 -29.18 38.91
N THR A 24 -14.10 -28.75 37.70
CA THR A 24 -12.72 -28.75 37.18
C THR A 24 -12.08 -27.36 37.13
N LEU A 25 -12.63 -26.42 37.91
CA LEU A 25 -12.31 -24.98 37.94
C LEU A 25 -10.81 -24.62 37.87
N PRO A 26 -9.91 -25.23 38.67
CA PRO A 26 -8.50 -24.82 38.64
C PRO A 26 -7.79 -25.19 37.33
N PHE A 27 -8.26 -26.21 36.61
CA PHE A 27 -7.69 -26.67 35.34
C PHE A 27 -8.37 -26.03 34.12
N SER A 28 -9.70 -25.87 34.16
CA SER A 28 -10.47 -25.41 32.99
C SER A 28 -10.21 -23.93 32.66
N ILE A 29 -9.93 -23.08 33.66
CA ILE A 29 -9.81 -21.63 33.44
C ILE A 29 -8.58 -21.27 32.58
N TRP A 30 -7.52 -22.07 32.69
CA TRP A 30 -6.31 -21.91 31.88
C TRP A 30 -6.56 -22.28 30.41
N PHE A 31 -7.49 -23.21 30.15
CA PHE A 31 -7.78 -23.69 28.80
C PHE A 31 -8.82 -22.82 28.07
N CYS A 32 -9.71 -22.14 28.80
CA CYS A 32 -10.77 -21.32 28.22
C CYS A 32 -10.32 -19.90 27.83
N ILE A 33 -9.19 -19.42 28.35
CA ILE A 33 -8.64 -18.09 28.06
C ILE A 33 -7.77 -18.18 26.80
N LYS A 34 -8.33 -17.75 25.66
CA LYS A 34 -7.58 -17.60 24.41
C LYS A 34 -7.75 -16.18 23.87
N ILE A 35 -6.64 -15.46 23.70
CA ILE A 35 -6.64 -14.11 23.14
C ILE A 35 -6.87 -14.19 21.61
N VAL A 36 -7.80 -13.38 21.09
CA VAL A 36 -8.09 -13.29 19.65
C VAL A 36 -7.54 -11.97 19.12
N GLN A 37 -6.85 -12.02 17.99
CA GLN A 37 -6.20 -10.87 17.38
C GLN A 37 -7.21 -9.87 16.78
N GLU A 38 -6.82 -8.60 16.68
CA GLU A 38 -7.71 -7.50 16.25
C GLU A 38 -8.30 -7.63 14.84
N TYR A 39 -7.66 -8.43 13.99
CA TYR A 39 -8.02 -8.59 12.58
C TYR A 39 -8.90 -9.83 12.31
N GLU A 40 -9.19 -10.64 13.33
CA GLU A 40 -10.05 -11.82 13.23
C GLU A 40 -11.39 -11.54 13.95
N ARG A 41 -12.53 -11.80 13.27
CA ARG A 41 -13.84 -11.88 13.94
C ARG A 41 -14.22 -13.33 14.14
N VAL A 42 -14.73 -13.65 15.31
CA VAL A 42 -15.15 -15.02 15.64
C VAL A 42 -16.67 -15.10 15.72
N ILE A 43 -17.21 -16.13 15.08
CA ILE A 43 -18.61 -16.49 15.16
C ILE A 43 -18.70 -17.72 16.06
N ILE A 44 -19.52 -17.63 17.12
CA ILE A 44 -19.70 -18.71 18.09
C ILE A 44 -21.02 -19.41 17.76
N PHE A 45 -20.92 -20.71 17.47
CA PHE A 45 -22.05 -21.60 17.31
C PHE A 45 -22.21 -22.42 18.59
N ARG A 46 -23.38 -22.30 19.25
CA ARG A 46 -23.74 -23.11 20.41
C ARG A 46 -24.68 -24.19 19.94
N LEU A 47 -24.28 -25.46 20.10
CA LEU A 47 -25.11 -26.61 19.71
C LEU A 47 -25.65 -26.53 18.26
N GLY A 48 -24.84 -26.00 17.34
CA GLY A 48 -25.20 -25.82 15.93
C GLY A 48 -26.10 -24.60 15.63
N HIS A 49 -26.55 -23.87 16.65
CA HIS A 49 -27.29 -22.62 16.48
C HIS A 49 -26.38 -21.40 16.62
N LEU A 50 -26.64 -20.39 15.78
CA LEU A 50 -25.93 -19.11 15.85
C LEU A 50 -26.45 -18.31 17.06
N LEU A 51 -25.54 -17.88 17.94
CA LEU A 51 -25.93 -17.01 19.05
C LEU A 51 -26.55 -15.71 18.49
N PRO A 52 -27.75 -15.30 18.94
CA PRO A 52 -28.36 -14.05 18.54
C PRO A 52 -27.61 -12.87 19.20
N GLY A 53 -26.50 -12.49 18.60
CA GLY A 53 -25.63 -11.40 19.04
C GLY A 53 -24.73 -10.95 17.90
N ARG A 54 -24.17 -9.73 18.01
CA ARG A 54 -23.17 -9.29 17.03
C ARG A 54 -21.92 -10.18 17.12
N PRO A 55 -21.22 -10.45 16.00
CA PRO A 55 -19.93 -11.12 16.00
C PRO A 55 -19.02 -10.44 17.02
N LYS A 56 -18.52 -11.22 17.98
CA LYS A 56 -17.73 -10.65 19.08
C LYS A 56 -16.45 -10.02 18.50
N GLY A 57 -16.15 -8.81 18.98
CA GLY A 57 -15.03 -7.99 18.53
C GLY A 57 -13.68 -8.55 18.99
N PRO A 58 -12.60 -7.77 19.01
CA PRO A 58 -11.32 -8.21 19.54
C PRO A 58 -11.28 -8.20 21.07
N GLY A 59 -10.49 -9.09 21.69
CA GLY A 59 -10.37 -9.20 23.15
C GLY A 59 -10.32 -10.63 23.69
N LEU A 60 -10.48 -10.74 25.01
CA LEU A 60 -10.54 -12.02 25.71
C LEU A 60 -11.93 -12.66 25.53
N PHE A 61 -11.98 -13.83 24.90
CA PHE A 61 -13.22 -14.59 24.73
C PHE A 61 -13.18 -15.90 25.50
N PHE A 62 -14.27 -16.18 26.19
CA PHE A 62 -14.50 -17.44 26.90
C PHE A 62 -15.29 -18.38 26.01
N PHE A 63 -14.74 -19.56 25.73
CA PHE A 63 -15.37 -20.63 24.95
C PHE A 63 -15.68 -21.80 25.89
N LEU A 64 -16.88 -22.37 25.82
CA LEU A 64 -17.20 -23.60 26.57
C LEU A 64 -16.71 -24.82 25.77
N PRO A 65 -15.71 -25.57 26.26
CA PRO A 65 -15.03 -26.62 25.48
C PRO A 65 -15.96 -27.76 25.02
N CYS A 66 -17.12 -27.95 25.65
CA CYS A 66 -18.04 -29.05 25.32
C CYS A 66 -19.19 -28.65 24.38
N LEU A 67 -19.49 -27.36 24.22
CA LEU A 67 -20.72 -26.90 23.55
C LEU A 67 -20.52 -25.81 22.49
N ASP A 68 -19.43 -25.05 22.59
CA ASP A 68 -19.19 -23.90 21.75
C ASP A 68 -18.17 -24.25 20.66
N THR A 69 -18.59 -24.16 19.40
CA THR A 69 -17.69 -24.23 18.24
C THR A 69 -17.40 -22.82 17.76
N TYR A 70 -16.12 -22.45 17.65
CA TYR A 70 -15.72 -21.13 17.19
C TYR A 70 -15.19 -21.20 15.75
N HIS A 71 -15.68 -20.31 14.89
CA HIS A 71 -15.19 -20.14 13.53
C HIS A 71 -14.55 -18.77 13.39
N LYS A 72 -13.25 -18.73 13.07
CA LYS A 72 -12.51 -17.49 12.83
C LYS A 72 -12.73 -17.04 11.39
N VAL A 73 -13.10 -15.78 11.21
CA VAL A 73 -13.25 -15.14 9.90
C VAL A 73 -12.27 -13.98 9.85
N ASP A 74 -11.29 -14.08 8.95
CA ASP A 74 -10.36 -12.99 8.68
C ASP A 74 -11.13 -11.88 7.94
N LEU A 75 -10.95 -10.63 8.39
CA LEU A 75 -11.56 -9.47 7.75
C LEU A 75 -10.75 -8.94 6.56
N ARG A 76 -9.56 -9.51 6.32
CA ARG A 76 -8.68 -9.09 5.23
C ARG A 76 -9.26 -9.48 3.88
N LEU A 77 -9.06 -8.60 2.89
CA LEU A 77 -9.40 -8.89 1.51
C LEU A 77 -8.42 -9.92 0.96
N GLN A 78 -8.90 -11.15 0.75
CA GLN A 78 -8.15 -12.17 0.03
C GLN A 78 -8.50 -12.09 -1.45
N THR A 79 -7.50 -11.89 -2.29
CA THR A 79 -7.65 -11.89 -3.74
C THR A 79 -7.92 -13.32 -4.20
N LEU A 80 -9.18 -13.65 -4.47
CA LEU A 80 -9.53 -14.91 -5.11
C LEU A 80 -9.21 -14.79 -6.60
N GLU A 81 -8.09 -15.39 -7.02
CA GLU A 81 -7.85 -15.65 -8.44
C GLU A 81 -8.85 -16.71 -8.88
N ILE A 82 -9.79 -16.34 -9.74
CA ILE A 82 -10.77 -17.27 -10.30
C ILE A 82 -10.07 -18.02 -11.43
N PRO A 83 -9.73 -19.32 -11.28
CA PRO A 83 -9.17 -20.06 -12.39
C PRO A 83 -10.24 -20.19 -13.48
N PHE A 84 -9.93 -19.78 -14.70
CA PHE A 84 -10.79 -20.07 -15.84
C PHE A 84 -10.85 -21.59 -16.00
N HIS A 85 -12.03 -22.19 -15.93
CA HIS A 85 -12.18 -23.63 -16.00
C HIS A 85 -12.85 -24.04 -17.31
N GLU A 86 -12.08 -23.98 -18.40
CA GLU A 86 -12.47 -24.54 -19.70
C GLU A 86 -12.76 -26.05 -19.59
N VAL A 87 -11.96 -26.77 -18.80
CA VAL A 87 -11.97 -28.24 -18.75
C VAL A 87 -13.28 -28.85 -18.18
N ALA A 88 -13.89 -28.31 -17.11
CA ALA A 88 -15.19 -28.88 -16.69
C ALA A 88 -16.32 -28.55 -17.64
N LEU A 89 -16.33 -27.35 -18.26
CA LEU A 89 -17.43 -26.99 -19.14
C LEU A 89 -17.39 -27.81 -20.43
N ASP A 90 -16.21 -28.12 -20.95
CA ASP A 90 -16.06 -29.04 -22.08
C ASP A 90 -16.61 -30.44 -21.76
N SER A 91 -16.35 -30.95 -20.55
CA SER A 91 -16.86 -32.27 -20.14
C SER A 91 -18.39 -32.34 -20.10
N VAL A 92 -19.06 -31.25 -19.75
CA VAL A 92 -20.53 -31.17 -19.69
C VAL A 92 -21.13 -30.94 -21.08
N THR A 93 -20.49 -30.10 -21.91
CA THR A 93 -21.01 -29.71 -23.23
C THR A 93 -20.82 -30.79 -24.30
N CYS A 94 -19.82 -31.66 -24.14
CA CYS A 94 -19.64 -32.86 -24.97
C CYS A 94 -20.84 -33.81 -24.93
N ILE A 95 -21.53 -33.92 -23.79
CA ILE A 95 -22.72 -34.77 -23.64
C ILE A 95 -23.86 -34.29 -24.55
N TRP A 96 -23.92 -32.98 -24.82
CA TRP A 96 -24.92 -32.36 -25.71
C TRP A 96 -24.45 -32.24 -27.16
N GLY A 97 -23.22 -32.68 -27.48
CA GLY A 97 -22.64 -32.57 -28.82
C GLY A 97 -22.30 -31.12 -29.22
N ILE A 98 -22.19 -30.22 -28.26
CA ILE A 98 -21.88 -28.80 -28.48
C ILE A 98 -20.43 -28.55 -28.09
N LYS A 99 -19.65 -27.94 -28.98
CA LYS A 99 -18.26 -27.53 -28.71
C LYS A 99 -18.22 -26.04 -28.40
N VAL A 100 -17.73 -25.67 -27.22
CA VAL A 100 -17.56 -24.27 -26.81
C VAL A 100 -16.15 -23.80 -27.20
N GLU A 101 -16.05 -22.75 -28.01
CA GLU A 101 -14.77 -22.25 -28.53
C GLU A 101 -14.19 -21.10 -27.68
N ARG A 102 -15.05 -20.31 -27.04
CA ARG A 102 -14.65 -19.15 -26.23
C ARG A 102 -15.65 -18.91 -25.11
N ILE A 103 -15.13 -18.67 -23.91
CA ILE A 103 -15.94 -18.30 -22.74
C ILE A 103 -15.54 -16.89 -22.33
N GLU A 104 -16.53 -16.01 -22.24
CA GLU A 104 -16.34 -14.63 -21.76
C GLU A 104 -17.24 -14.41 -20.55
N ILE A 105 -16.67 -13.84 -19.49
CA ILE A 105 -17.44 -13.46 -18.30
C ILE A 105 -18.21 -12.19 -18.65
N LYS A 106 -19.54 -12.28 -18.64
CA LYS A 106 -20.40 -11.13 -18.98
C LYS A 106 -20.48 -10.10 -17.85
N ASP A 107 -20.79 -10.53 -16.62
CA ASP A 107 -20.89 -9.63 -15.46
C ASP A 107 -20.63 -10.38 -14.14
N VAL A 108 -19.87 -9.75 -13.24
CA VAL A 108 -19.74 -10.16 -11.84
C VAL A 108 -20.38 -9.08 -10.98
N ARG A 109 -21.37 -9.45 -10.17
CA ARG A 109 -22.05 -8.50 -9.26
C ARG A 109 -21.32 -8.45 -7.93
N LEU A 110 -20.66 -7.33 -7.65
CA LEU A 110 -20.06 -7.07 -6.33
C LEU A 110 -21.09 -6.39 -5.42
N PRO A 111 -21.14 -6.73 -4.12
CA PRO A 111 -21.98 -6.01 -3.17
C PRO A 111 -21.49 -4.57 -3.01
N ALA A 112 -22.43 -3.62 -2.90
CA ALA A 112 -22.14 -2.18 -2.91
C ALA A 112 -21.13 -1.73 -1.83
N GLY A 113 -21.12 -2.39 -0.66
CA GLY A 113 -20.15 -2.10 0.40
C GLY A 113 -18.70 -2.40 0.00
N LEU A 114 -18.47 -3.51 -0.72
CA LEU A 114 -17.14 -3.89 -1.19
C LEU A 114 -16.66 -2.97 -2.31
N GLN A 115 -17.56 -2.60 -3.24
CA GLN A 115 -17.23 -1.70 -4.35
C GLN A 115 -16.69 -0.35 -3.85
N HIS A 116 -17.29 0.21 -2.81
CA HIS A 116 -16.82 1.45 -2.20
C HIS A 116 -15.45 1.28 -1.52
N SER A 117 -15.26 0.24 -0.71
CA SER A 117 -13.96 -0.02 -0.05
C SER A 117 -12.82 -0.23 -1.05
N LEU A 118 -13.08 -0.98 -2.12
CA LEU A 118 -12.09 -1.21 -3.18
C LEU A 118 -11.75 0.07 -3.93
N ALA A 119 -12.74 0.92 -4.20
CA ALA A 119 -12.51 2.22 -4.84
C ALA A 119 -11.61 3.13 -3.99
N VAL A 120 -11.89 3.22 -2.68
CA VAL A 120 -11.09 4.01 -1.74
C VAL A 120 -9.65 3.50 -1.66
N GLU A 121 -9.47 2.18 -1.58
CA GLU A 121 -8.12 1.59 -1.55
C GLU A 121 -7.36 1.83 -2.87
N ALA A 122 -8.03 1.65 -4.01
CA ALA A 122 -7.45 1.89 -5.32
C ALA A 122 -7.03 3.36 -5.51
N GLU A 123 -7.82 4.31 -5.03
CA GLU A 123 -7.49 5.73 -5.03
C GLU A 123 -6.26 6.03 -4.16
N ALA A 124 -6.19 5.47 -2.95
CA ALA A 124 -5.05 5.63 -2.05
C ALA A 124 -3.75 5.09 -2.68
N GLN A 125 -3.81 3.91 -3.30
CA GLN A 125 -2.65 3.33 -3.99
C GLN A 125 -2.22 4.17 -5.20
N ARG A 126 -3.17 4.72 -5.97
CA ARG A 126 -2.87 5.58 -7.11
C ARG A 126 -2.19 6.87 -6.67
N GLN A 127 -2.69 7.52 -5.62
CA GLN A 127 -2.08 8.75 -5.09
C GLN A 127 -0.67 8.49 -4.54
N ALA A 128 -0.47 7.38 -3.83
CA ALA A 128 0.85 6.99 -3.33
C ALA A 128 1.86 6.78 -4.48
N LYS A 129 1.47 6.05 -5.52
CA LYS A 129 2.30 5.84 -6.73
C LYS A 129 2.63 7.17 -7.42
N VAL A 130 1.67 8.09 -7.55
CA VAL A 130 1.91 9.41 -8.13
C VAL A 130 2.96 10.20 -7.34
N ARG A 131 2.88 10.20 -6.01
CA ARG A 131 3.87 10.89 -5.16
C ARG A 131 5.27 10.29 -5.29
N MET A 132 5.36 8.96 -5.36
CA MET A 132 6.64 8.28 -5.58
C MET A 132 7.26 8.66 -6.93
N ILE A 133 6.47 8.66 -8.01
CA ILE A 133 6.93 9.06 -9.35
C ILE A 133 7.36 10.52 -9.37
N ALA A 134 6.62 11.41 -8.69
CA ALA A 134 6.99 12.82 -8.58
C ALA A 134 8.32 13.00 -7.85
N ALA A 135 8.50 12.34 -6.69
CA ALA A 135 9.75 12.39 -5.93
C ALA A 135 10.94 11.84 -6.71
N GLU A 136 10.76 10.73 -7.43
CA GLU A 136 11.82 10.15 -8.28
C GLU A 136 12.11 11.06 -9.49
N GLY A 137 11.09 11.68 -10.08
CA GLY A 137 11.23 12.66 -11.15
C GLY A 137 11.99 13.91 -10.71
N GLU A 138 11.71 14.43 -9.51
CA GLU A 138 12.45 15.55 -8.91
C GLU A 138 13.90 15.19 -8.62
N LYS A 139 14.16 13.96 -8.13
CA LYS A 139 15.51 13.47 -7.90
C LYS A 139 16.31 13.37 -9.21
N ALA A 140 15.73 12.77 -10.25
CA ALA A 140 16.36 12.67 -11.56
C ALA A 140 16.64 14.05 -12.18
N ALA A 141 15.70 14.99 -12.03
CA ALA A 141 15.90 16.39 -12.43
C ALA A 141 17.04 17.03 -11.65
N SER A 142 17.11 16.83 -10.34
CA SER A 142 18.19 17.35 -9.48
C SER A 142 19.56 16.79 -9.85
N GLU A 143 19.65 15.49 -10.16
CA GLU A 143 20.89 14.84 -10.58
C GLU A 143 21.41 15.42 -11.91
N SER A 144 20.52 15.60 -12.90
CA SER A 144 20.89 16.21 -14.17
C SER A 144 21.30 17.69 -14.02
N LEU A 145 20.61 18.45 -13.16
CA LEU A 145 20.99 19.83 -12.84
C LEU A 145 22.34 19.89 -12.12
N ARG A 146 22.63 18.93 -11.22
CA ARG A 146 23.94 18.82 -10.56
C ARG A 146 25.05 18.61 -11.59
N MET A 147 24.87 17.69 -12.54
CA MET A 147 25.84 17.46 -13.60
C MET A 147 26.04 18.71 -14.48
N ALA A 148 24.96 19.41 -14.81
CA ALA A 148 25.05 20.66 -15.57
C ALA A 148 25.79 21.75 -14.78
N ALA A 149 25.55 21.88 -13.48
CA ALA A 149 26.24 22.83 -12.62
C ALA A 149 27.75 22.53 -12.52
N GLU A 150 28.13 21.25 -12.39
CA GLU A 150 29.53 20.81 -12.39
C GLU A 150 30.25 21.23 -13.67
N ILE A 151 29.65 20.95 -14.84
CA ILE A 151 30.22 21.32 -16.15
C ILE A 151 30.34 22.84 -16.27
N LEU A 152 29.32 23.59 -15.83
CA LEU A 152 29.34 25.06 -15.86
C LEU A 152 30.41 25.64 -14.93
N SER A 153 30.64 25.03 -13.76
CA SER A 153 31.68 25.46 -12.82
C SER A 153 33.09 25.36 -13.42
N GLY A 154 33.31 24.38 -14.31
CA GLY A 154 34.56 24.23 -15.05
C GLY A 154 34.84 25.33 -16.07
N THR A 155 33.83 26.12 -16.47
CA THR A 155 33.96 27.17 -17.49
C THR A 155 33.23 28.47 -17.08
N PRO A 156 33.92 29.49 -16.56
CA PRO A 156 33.27 30.72 -16.07
C PRO A 156 32.54 31.50 -17.18
N ALA A 157 33.00 31.41 -18.44
CA ALA A 157 32.32 32.02 -19.59
C ALA A 157 30.93 31.43 -19.87
N ALA A 158 30.72 30.12 -19.60
CA ALA A 158 29.43 29.47 -19.82
C ALA A 158 28.39 29.88 -18.77
N VAL A 159 28.82 30.11 -17.52
CA VAL A 159 27.97 30.66 -16.46
C VAL A 159 27.45 32.05 -16.85
N GLN A 160 28.30 32.90 -17.41
CA GLN A 160 27.92 34.24 -17.86
C GLN A 160 26.95 34.21 -19.05
N LEU A 161 27.14 33.30 -20.02
CA LEU A 161 26.18 33.10 -21.12
C LEU A 161 24.81 32.60 -20.62
N ARG A 162 24.80 31.64 -19.68
CA ARG A 162 23.56 31.17 -19.06
C ARG A 162 22.86 32.28 -18.27
N TYR A 163 23.62 33.13 -17.59
CA TYR A 163 23.11 34.33 -16.93
C TYR A 163 22.42 35.28 -17.92
N LEU A 164 23.08 35.62 -19.04
CA LEU A 164 22.49 36.46 -20.09
C LEU A 164 21.23 35.82 -20.70
N HIS A 165 21.24 34.50 -20.93
CA HIS A 165 20.06 33.79 -21.41
C HIS A 165 18.91 33.84 -20.41
N THR A 166 19.17 33.65 -19.11
CA THR A 166 18.13 33.81 -18.07
C THR A 166 17.59 35.24 -18.02
N LEU A 167 18.44 36.25 -18.18
CA LEU A 167 17.98 37.65 -18.26
C LEU A 167 17.10 37.88 -19.49
N GLN A 168 17.44 37.29 -20.63
CA GLN A 168 16.64 37.40 -21.85
C GLN A 168 15.28 36.71 -21.67
N SER A 169 15.24 35.49 -21.12
CA SER A 169 13.98 34.78 -20.84
C SER A 169 13.10 35.53 -19.83
N LEU A 170 13.69 36.11 -18.78
CA LEU A 170 12.98 36.92 -17.80
C LEU A 170 12.46 38.24 -18.40
N SER A 171 13.26 38.88 -19.27
CA SER A 171 12.86 40.10 -19.97
C SER A 171 11.68 39.89 -20.92
N THR A 172 11.49 38.68 -21.45
CA THR A 172 10.36 38.37 -22.35
C THR A 172 9.08 38.01 -21.62
N GLU A 173 9.14 37.39 -20.43
CA GLU A 173 7.93 36.94 -19.73
C GLU A 173 7.30 37.97 -18.79
N LYS A 174 8.05 38.94 -18.22
CA LYS A 174 7.53 40.09 -17.43
C LYS A 174 8.58 41.21 -17.22
N PRO A 175 8.32 42.49 -17.57
CA PRO A 175 9.33 43.57 -17.52
C PRO A 175 9.53 44.26 -16.15
N SER A 176 9.13 43.68 -15.02
CA SER A 176 8.98 44.45 -13.75
C SER A 176 9.97 44.13 -12.62
N THR A 177 10.97 43.25 -12.81
CA THR A 177 11.97 42.98 -11.76
C THR A 177 13.35 43.50 -12.17
N VAL A 178 13.76 44.62 -11.58
CA VAL A 178 15.12 45.14 -11.70
C VAL A 178 16.05 44.29 -10.84
N VAL A 179 16.63 43.25 -11.45
CA VAL A 179 17.69 42.47 -10.82
C VAL A 179 19.02 43.14 -11.15
N LEU A 180 19.56 43.89 -10.18
CA LEU A 180 20.90 44.47 -10.25
C LEU A 180 21.94 43.35 -10.06
N PRO A 181 22.75 42.99 -11.07
CA PRO A 181 23.87 42.10 -10.83
C PRO A 181 24.93 42.85 -10.02
N LEU A 182 25.28 42.28 -8.87
CA LEU A 182 26.58 42.55 -8.29
C LEU A 182 27.60 41.74 -9.12
N PRO A 183 28.59 42.39 -9.76
CA PRO A 183 29.61 41.70 -10.54
C PRO A 183 30.42 40.81 -9.61
N PHE A 184 30.59 39.54 -10.01
CA PHE A 184 31.32 38.52 -9.26
C PHE A 184 32.77 38.94 -8.97
N ASP A 185 33.33 39.83 -9.79
CA ASP A 185 34.67 40.41 -9.61
C ASP A 185 34.82 41.23 -8.33
N LEU A 186 33.76 41.88 -7.81
CA LEU A 186 33.81 42.61 -6.53
C LEU A 186 33.97 41.67 -5.33
N LEU A 187 33.43 40.46 -5.39
CA LEU A 187 33.59 39.46 -4.31
C LEU A 187 34.98 38.83 -4.30
N ASN A 188 35.60 38.63 -5.47
CA ASN A 188 36.98 38.14 -5.57
C ASN A 188 37.99 39.17 -5.03
N PHE A 189 37.71 40.47 -5.17
CA PHE A 189 38.53 41.55 -4.61
C PHE A 189 38.42 41.65 -3.07
N LEU A 190 37.24 41.38 -2.50
CA LEU A 190 37.00 41.43 -1.05
C LEU A 190 37.47 40.16 -0.31
N SER A 191 37.65 39.03 -1.00
CA SER A 191 37.95 37.72 -0.39
C SER A 191 39.45 37.38 -0.27
N SER A 192 40.34 38.37 -0.37
CA SER A 192 41.73 38.25 0.12
C SER A 192 41.71 37.92 1.64
N PRO A 193 42.56 37.00 2.12
CA PRO A 193 42.15 35.87 2.95
C PRO A 193 41.96 36.18 4.44
N SER A 194 40.91 35.64 5.05
CA SER A 194 40.87 35.38 6.49
C SER A 194 40.35 33.97 6.76
N ASN A 195 41.27 33.15 7.24
CA ASN A 195 41.12 31.75 7.61
C ASN A 195 40.00 31.57 8.66
N ARG A 196 38.90 30.87 8.35
CA ARG A 196 38.15 30.11 9.36
C ARG A 196 37.12 29.11 8.81
N THR A 197 37.40 27.83 9.12
CA THR A 197 36.46 26.71 9.33
C THR A 197 35.56 26.30 8.16
N GLN A 198 36.11 25.37 7.39
CA GLN A 198 35.40 24.45 6.50
C GLN A 198 34.42 23.59 7.31
N GLY A 199 33.11 23.79 7.09
CA GLY A 199 32.11 22.74 7.24
C GLY A 199 31.93 22.05 5.90
N SER A 200 32.93 21.27 5.48
CA SER A 200 32.84 20.44 4.28
C SER A 200 32.07 19.16 4.63
N ILE A 201 30.86 19.02 4.07
CA ILE A 201 30.31 17.68 3.84
C ILE A 201 31.22 17.04 2.79
N PRO A 202 31.84 15.88 3.04
CA PRO A 202 32.73 15.25 2.07
C PRO A 202 31.93 14.87 0.83
N PHE A 203 32.19 15.53 -0.30
CA PHE A 203 31.81 15.00 -1.60
C PHE A 203 32.75 13.82 -1.90
N PRO A 204 32.23 12.60 -2.11
CA PRO A 204 33.06 11.49 -2.55
C PRO A 204 33.53 11.77 -3.99
N ASN A 205 34.81 12.07 -4.14
CA ASN A 205 35.50 12.03 -5.42
C ASN A 205 35.51 10.58 -5.93
N SER A 206 34.58 10.26 -6.82
CA SER A 206 34.68 9.11 -7.71
C SER A 206 34.81 9.65 -9.13
N SER A 207 36.06 9.80 -9.57
CA SER A 207 36.40 9.93 -10.99
C SER A 207 35.95 8.67 -11.74
N LYS A 208 34.79 8.73 -12.36
CA LYS A 208 34.49 7.94 -13.55
C LYS A 208 33.98 8.90 -14.62
N PRO A 209 34.57 8.94 -15.81
CA PRO A 209 33.90 9.52 -16.97
C PRO A 209 32.60 8.76 -17.16
N VAL A 210 31.45 9.43 -17.04
CA VAL A 210 30.15 8.79 -17.26
C VAL A 210 29.74 9.05 -18.70
N GLU A 211 29.72 7.96 -19.46
CA GLU A 211 29.22 7.75 -20.82
C GLU A 211 27.88 8.49 -21.08
N PRO A 212 27.68 9.12 -22.25
CA PRO A 212 26.38 9.70 -22.61
C PRO A 212 25.31 8.60 -22.63
N LEU A 213 24.27 8.78 -21.82
CA LEU A 213 23.11 7.89 -21.79
C LEU A 213 22.36 7.97 -23.14
N ASN A 214 22.52 6.91 -23.94
CA ASN A 214 21.80 6.67 -25.19
C ASN A 214 20.27 6.64 -24.94
N PRO A 215 19.45 7.40 -25.69
CA PRO A 215 17.99 7.51 -25.49
C PRO A 215 17.20 6.29 -26.00
N LYS A 216 17.71 5.06 -25.82
CA LYS A 216 16.94 3.83 -26.09
C LYS A 216 17.12 2.81 -24.99
N LYS A 217 16.31 2.95 -23.94
CA LYS A 217 15.79 1.78 -23.21
C LYS A 217 14.27 1.89 -23.10
N LYS A 218 13.65 1.55 -24.21
CA LYS A 218 12.26 1.08 -24.27
C LYS A 218 12.27 -0.29 -23.64
N ASP A 219 11.71 -0.44 -22.45
CA ASP A 219 11.15 -1.70 -21.94
C ASP A 219 10.17 -1.35 -20.82
N SER A 220 8.96 -1.00 -21.25
CA SER A 220 7.77 -1.38 -20.50
C SER A 220 7.75 -2.91 -20.42
N PRO A 221 7.16 -3.46 -19.34
CA PRO A 221 5.81 -3.95 -19.57
C PRO A 221 4.82 -3.25 -18.63
N MET A 222 3.79 -2.67 -19.25
CA MET A 222 2.47 -2.68 -18.65
C MET A 222 1.88 -4.04 -18.99
N LEU A 223 1.67 -4.87 -17.97
CA LEU A 223 0.60 -5.85 -17.82
C LEU A 223 0.68 -6.39 -16.39
#